data_AF-A0A920V5S7-F1
#
_entry.id   AF-A0A920V5S7-F1
#
_cell.length_a   1.000
_cell.length_b   1.000
_cell.length_c   1.000
_cell.angle_alpha   90.00
_cell.angle_beta   90.00
_cell.angle_gamma   90.00
#
_symmetry.space_group_name_H-M   'P 1'
#
loop_
_entity.id
_entity.type
_entity.pdbx_description
1 polymer ?
#
loop_
_entity_poly.entity_id
_entity_poly.type
_entity_poly.pdbx_seq_one_letter_code
_entity_poly.pdbx_strand_id
1 'polypeptide(L)'
;MSKPGRWSFHGLVFLSWISLKKFQPNSKAKYVAFEWVFRPSEMPGQKRRILDWPYIEGLTIEEATHPLAFLAVGLYGRELANQNGAPIRLVIPWKYGFKSIKSIVKISFKERRPKTTWNLAAPNEYGFYANVNPTVDHPRWSQARERRIGSGLFAAKQPTLMFNG
;
A
#
# COMPACT_ATOMS: atom_id res chain seq x y z
N MET A 1 -8.22 7.46 -7.03
CA MET A 1 -9.10 6.30 -6.71
C MET A 1 -8.31 5.00 -6.94
N SER A 2 -7.61 4.50 -5.92
CA SER A 2 -6.93 3.21 -5.99
C SER A 2 -7.94 2.10 -5.69
N LYS A 3 -8.56 1.54 -6.73
CA LYS A 3 -9.36 0.31 -6.59
C LYS A 3 -8.41 -0.86 -6.29
N PRO A 4 -8.75 -1.78 -5.38
CA PRO A 4 -7.97 -3.00 -5.22
C PRO A 4 -8.00 -3.76 -6.55
N GLY A 5 -6.83 -3.93 -7.16
CA GLY A 5 -6.64 -4.84 -8.28
C GLY A 5 -5.95 -6.09 -7.74
N ARG A 6 -6.59 -7.25 -7.84
CA ARG A 6 -5.97 -8.53 -7.55
C ARG A 6 -4.96 -8.85 -8.65
N TRP A 7 -3.67 -8.65 -8.36
CA TRP A 7 -2.60 -9.17 -9.18
C TRP A 7 -2.49 -10.67 -8.92
N SER A 8 -2.51 -11.49 -9.97
CA SER A 8 -2.22 -12.92 -9.83
C SER A 8 -0.75 -13.07 -9.50
N PHE A 9 -0.44 -13.57 -8.30
CA PHE A 9 0.93 -13.90 -7.90
C PHE A 9 1.35 -15.33 -8.31
N HIS A 10 0.47 -16.08 -8.96
CA HIS A 10 0.78 -17.41 -9.51
C HIS A 10 1.69 -17.24 -10.74
N GLY A 11 2.98 -17.53 -10.58
CA GLY A 11 4.00 -17.45 -11.63
C GLY A 11 5.11 -16.40 -11.44
N LEU A 12 5.31 -15.88 -10.23
CA LEU A 12 6.32 -14.84 -9.98
C LEU A 12 7.67 -15.44 -9.53
N VAL A 13 8.65 -15.36 -10.42
CA VAL A 13 10.07 -15.29 -10.00
C VAL A 13 10.30 -13.91 -9.40
N PHE A 14 10.31 -13.82 -8.07
CA PHE A 14 10.72 -12.61 -7.35
C PHE A 14 12.24 -12.51 -7.39
N LEU A 15 12.79 -11.46 -8.00
CA LEU A 15 14.24 -11.24 -8.03
C LEU A 15 14.82 -10.78 -6.67
N SER A 16 13.99 -10.28 -5.75
CA SER A 16 14.40 -9.96 -4.37
C SER A 16 13.18 -9.57 -3.52
N TRP A 17 13.06 -10.18 -2.33
CA TRP A 17 12.13 -9.80 -1.27
C TRP A 17 12.94 -9.34 -0.07
N ILE A 18 12.56 -8.22 0.55
CA ILE A 18 13.14 -7.79 1.83
C ILE A 18 12.04 -7.83 2.88
N SER A 19 12.15 -8.81 3.79
CA SER A 19 11.30 -8.88 4.97
C SER A 19 11.62 -7.72 5.91
N LEU A 20 10.59 -7.02 6.37
CA LEU A 20 10.75 -5.96 7.36
C LEU A 20 11.23 -6.48 8.73
N LYS A 21 11.09 -7.80 9.00
CA LYS A 21 11.67 -8.44 10.20
C LYS A 21 13.19 -8.27 10.31
N LYS A 22 13.88 -8.11 9.17
CA LYS A 22 15.35 -7.97 9.13
C LYS A 22 15.87 -6.70 9.79
N PHE A 23 15.02 -5.69 9.99
CA PHE A 23 15.44 -4.39 10.54
C PHE A 23 15.49 -4.34 12.08
N GLN A 24 15.20 -5.45 12.78
CA GLN A 24 15.35 -5.61 14.23
C GLN A 24 14.93 -4.36 15.06
N PRO A 25 13.65 -3.96 15.00
CA PRO A 25 13.16 -2.82 15.77
C PRO A 25 13.42 -3.01 17.27
N ASN A 26 13.76 -1.92 17.97
CA ASN A 26 13.87 -1.96 19.42
C ASN A 26 12.51 -2.24 20.08
N SER A 27 12.51 -2.70 21.33
CA SER A 27 11.30 -3.10 22.06
C SER A 27 10.29 -1.98 22.30
N LYS A 28 10.66 -0.70 22.11
CA LYS A 28 9.77 0.45 22.28
C LYS A 28 8.98 0.78 21.01
N ALA A 29 9.44 0.35 19.84
CA ALA A 29 8.79 0.63 18.58
C ALA A 29 7.44 -0.09 18.45
N LYS A 30 6.36 0.67 18.29
CA LYS A 30 4.99 0.16 18.11
C LYS A 30 4.49 0.28 16.67
N TYR A 31 5.13 1.14 15.88
CA TYR A 31 4.73 1.45 14.51
C TYR A 31 5.95 1.61 13.61
N VAL A 32 5.73 1.41 12.32
CA VAL A 32 6.67 1.74 11.25
C VAL A 32 6.05 2.84 10.40
N ALA A 33 6.80 3.91 10.16
CA ALA A 33 6.43 5.02 9.29
C ALA A 33 7.29 4.98 8.01
N PHE A 34 6.66 5.28 6.89
CA PHE A 34 7.25 5.29 5.56
C PHE A 34 7.05 6.66 4.92
N GLU A 35 8.08 7.18 4.25
CA GLU A 35 8.01 8.44 3.52
C GLU A 35 8.35 8.21 2.04
N TRP A 36 7.54 8.79 1.16
CA TRP A 36 7.75 8.80 -0.28
C TRP A 36 8.70 9.91 -0.71
N VAL A 37 9.38 9.71 -1.84
CA VAL A 37 10.20 10.74 -2.48
C VAL A 37 9.40 12.03 -2.75
N PHE A 38 9.99 13.19 -2.43
CA PHE A 38 9.43 14.51 -2.74
C PHE A 38 10.33 15.25 -3.73
N ARG A 39 9.90 15.33 -4.99
CA ARG A 39 10.59 15.96 -6.12
C ARG A 39 9.56 16.59 -7.08
N PRO A 40 8.92 17.70 -6.73
CA PRO A 40 7.85 18.30 -7.54
C PRO A 40 8.32 18.77 -8.93
N SER A 41 9.62 18.98 -9.13
CA SER A 41 10.23 19.25 -10.44
C SER A 41 10.15 18.04 -11.39
N GLU A 42 10.40 16.83 -10.89
CA GLU A 42 10.40 15.56 -11.65
C GLU A 42 9.04 14.86 -11.63
N MET A 43 8.22 15.13 -10.60
CA MET A 43 6.94 14.48 -10.36
C MET A 43 5.81 15.52 -10.31
N PRO A 44 5.29 15.97 -11.48
CA PRO A 44 4.29 17.05 -11.55
C PRO A 44 3.02 16.81 -10.72
N GLY A 45 2.66 15.55 -10.46
CA GLY A 45 1.54 15.18 -9.59
C GLY A 45 1.66 15.75 -8.17
N GLN A 46 2.88 15.97 -7.67
CA GLN A 46 3.16 16.55 -6.35
C GLN A 46 2.86 18.05 -6.25
N LYS A 47 2.68 18.73 -7.39
CA LYS A 47 2.26 20.13 -7.41
C LYS A 47 0.75 20.29 -7.25
N ARG A 48 -0.03 19.20 -7.38
CA ARG A 48 -1.49 19.22 -7.26
C ARG A 48 -1.90 19.25 -5.80
N ARG A 49 -2.81 20.15 -5.43
CA ARG A 49 -3.40 20.28 -4.08
C ARG A 49 -4.49 19.24 -3.81
N ILE A 50 -4.22 17.98 -4.12
CA ILE A 50 -5.15 16.86 -3.88
C ILE A 50 -4.81 16.08 -2.59
N LEU A 51 -3.55 16.17 -2.15
CA LEU A 51 -3.01 15.51 -0.97
C LEU A 51 -1.94 16.44 -0.39
N ASP A 52 -1.73 16.37 0.92
CA ASP A 52 -0.57 16.98 1.56
C ASP A 52 0.66 16.13 1.26
N TRP A 53 1.56 16.66 0.42
CA TRP A 53 2.80 16.00 0.04
C TRP A 53 3.92 16.29 1.05
N PRO A 54 4.89 15.38 1.24
CA PRO A 54 5.05 14.07 0.61
C PRO A 54 3.99 13.05 1.02
N TYR A 55 3.87 12.00 0.21
CA TYR A 55 3.05 10.85 0.59
C TYR A 55 3.72 10.12 1.75
N ILE A 56 2.97 9.90 2.84
CA ILE A 56 3.41 9.23 4.05
C ILE A 56 2.45 8.10 4.40
N GLU A 57 3.01 7.01 4.90
CA GLU A 57 2.23 5.90 5.40
C GLU A 57 2.79 5.30 6.67
N GLY A 58 2.02 4.41 7.29
CA GLY A 58 2.49 3.62 8.41
C GLY A 58 1.70 2.35 8.69
N LEU A 59 2.32 1.47 9.45
CA LEU A 59 1.79 0.19 9.91
C LEU A 59 2.05 0.03 11.40
N THR A 60 1.29 -0.84 12.06
CA THR A 60 1.73 -1.36 13.36
C THR A 60 3.00 -2.19 13.17
N ILE A 61 3.77 -2.38 14.25
CA ILE A 61 4.97 -3.22 14.18
C ILE A 61 4.63 -4.68 13.86
N GLU A 62 3.49 -5.18 14.34
CA GLU A 62 2.97 -6.52 14.03
C GLU A 62 2.65 -6.68 12.55
N GLU A 63 1.96 -5.69 11.95
CA GLU A 63 1.65 -5.69 10.53
C GLU A 63 2.91 -5.59 9.67
N ALA A 64 3.84 -4.72 10.06
CA ALA A 64 5.11 -4.57 9.38
C ALA A 64 5.94 -5.86 9.43
N THR A 65 5.92 -6.58 10.55
CA THR A 65 6.66 -7.84 10.72
C THR A 65 5.89 -9.07 10.27
N HIS A 66 4.67 -8.92 9.74
CA HIS A 66 3.87 -10.05 9.25
C HIS A 66 4.56 -10.72 8.04
N PRO A 67 4.56 -12.07 7.91
CA PRO A 67 5.23 -12.77 6.80
C PRO A 67 4.74 -12.38 5.39
N LEU A 68 3.51 -11.85 5.28
CA LEU A 68 2.96 -11.40 3.99
C LEU A 68 3.27 -9.93 3.67
N ALA A 69 3.83 -9.15 4.61
CA ALA A 69 4.24 -7.76 4.36
C ALA A 69 5.70 -7.72 3.91
N PHE A 70 5.96 -7.04 2.80
CA PHE A 70 7.32 -7.00 2.23
C PHE A 70 7.60 -5.78 1.39
N LEU A 71 8.89 -5.53 1.20
CA LEU A 71 9.39 -4.56 0.24
C LEU A 71 9.68 -5.28 -1.08
N ALA A 72 9.06 -4.81 -2.15
CA ALA A 72 9.29 -5.28 -3.51
C ALA A 72 10.25 -4.33 -4.23
N VAL A 73 11.20 -4.91 -4.96
CA VAL A 73 12.14 -4.20 -5.86
C VAL A 73 12.02 -4.64 -7.32
N GLY A 74 11.26 -5.70 -7.59
CA GLY A 74 10.99 -6.21 -8.93
C GLY A 74 9.59 -6.77 -9.11
N LEU A 75 9.18 -6.97 -10.36
CA LEU A 75 7.93 -7.60 -10.77
C LEU A 75 8.17 -8.39 -12.07
N TYR A 76 7.67 -9.63 -12.14
CA TYR A 76 7.83 -10.53 -13.31
C TYR A 76 9.29 -10.71 -13.78
N GLY A 77 10.20 -10.97 -12.85
CA GLY A 77 11.62 -11.20 -13.18
C GLY A 77 12.36 -9.97 -13.72
N ARG A 78 11.84 -8.75 -13.49
CA ARG A 78 12.50 -7.49 -13.86
C ARG A 78 12.44 -6.51 -12.70
N GLU A 79 13.30 -5.50 -12.71
CA GLU A 79 13.21 -4.37 -11.79
C GLU A 79 11.84 -3.67 -11.90
N LEU A 80 11.40 -3.03 -10.81
CA LEU A 80 10.17 -2.27 -10.84
C LEU A 80 10.28 -1.11 -11.83
N ALA A 81 9.26 -0.96 -12.66
CA ALA A 81 9.09 0.24 -13.47
C ALA A 81 8.62 1.43 -12.60
N ASN A 82 8.95 2.66 -13.00
CA ASN A 82 8.67 3.88 -12.23
C ASN A 82 7.19 4.03 -11.81
N GLN A 83 6.26 3.69 -12.70
CA GLN A 83 4.82 3.70 -12.44
C GLN A 83 4.38 2.74 -11.32
N ASN A 84 5.16 1.68 -11.09
CA ASN A 84 4.93 0.71 -10.04
C ASN A 84 5.57 1.09 -8.72
N GLY A 85 6.34 2.18 -8.67
CA GLY A 85 6.96 2.70 -7.45
C GLY A 85 8.41 2.29 -7.26
N ALA A 86 9.16 2.17 -8.35
CA ALA A 86 10.60 1.96 -8.31
C ALA A 86 11.33 2.99 -7.43
N PRO A 87 12.52 2.66 -6.89
CA PRO A 87 13.17 1.33 -6.95
C PRO A 87 12.59 0.35 -5.92
N ILE A 88 11.88 0.84 -4.91
CA ILE A 88 11.36 0.04 -3.80
C ILE A 88 9.96 0.49 -3.39
N ARG A 89 9.07 -0.47 -3.19
CA ARG A 89 7.71 -0.24 -2.71
C ARG A 89 7.33 -1.20 -1.60
N LEU A 90 6.35 -0.80 -0.80
CA LEU A 90 5.69 -1.68 0.17
C LEU A 90 4.58 -2.48 -0.52
N VAL A 91 4.41 -3.73 -0.10
CA VAL A 91 3.32 -4.62 -0.50
C VAL A 91 2.69 -5.22 0.75
N ILE A 92 1.37 -5.07 0.88
CA ILE A 92 0.59 -5.58 2.01
C ILE A 92 -0.70 -6.18 1.45
N PRO A 93 -0.74 -7.50 1.18
CA PRO A 93 -1.77 -8.07 0.34
C PRO A 93 -3.18 -8.01 0.93
N TRP A 94 -3.32 -7.93 2.26
CA TRP A 94 -4.63 -7.94 2.94
C TRP A 94 -5.26 -6.56 3.16
N LYS A 95 -4.58 -5.49 2.73
CA LYS A 95 -5.00 -4.10 2.93
C LYS A 95 -5.36 -3.45 1.59
N TYR A 96 -6.17 -2.39 1.65
CA TYR A 96 -6.43 -1.56 0.47
C TYR A 96 -5.14 -0.95 -0.09
N GLY A 97 -5.09 -0.80 -1.42
CA GLY A 97 -3.86 -0.49 -2.15
C GLY A 97 -3.14 0.81 -1.73
N PHE A 98 -3.85 1.78 -1.14
CA PHE A 98 -3.22 3.01 -0.67
C PHE A 98 -2.22 2.80 0.48
N LYS A 99 -2.37 1.72 1.25
CA LYS A 99 -1.39 1.34 2.29
C LYS A 99 -0.05 0.90 1.71
N SER A 100 -0.03 0.46 0.45
CA SER A 100 1.17 0.00 -0.26
C SER A 100 1.92 1.18 -0.89
N ILE A 101 2.62 1.95 -0.06
CA ILE A 101 3.41 3.12 -0.46
C ILE A 101 4.49 2.76 -1.51
N LYS A 102 4.66 3.65 -2.48
CA LYS A 102 5.62 3.54 -3.60
C LYS A 102 6.91 4.32 -3.29
N SER A 103 7.99 4.06 -4.05
CA SER A 103 9.26 4.81 -4.08
C SER A 103 9.70 5.33 -2.71
N ILE A 104 9.82 4.41 -1.76
CA ILE A 104 10.13 4.73 -0.35
C ILE A 104 11.56 5.28 -0.27
N VAL A 105 11.73 6.42 0.40
CA VAL A 105 13.04 7.02 0.66
C VAL A 105 13.44 6.95 2.12
N LYS A 106 12.48 6.74 3.03
CA LYS A 106 12.74 6.68 4.46
C LYS A 106 11.78 5.73 5.17
N ILE A 107 12.34 4.97 6.11
CA ILE A 107 11.61 4.08 7.04
C ILE A 107 12.00 4.52 8.45
N SER A 108 11.03 4.65 9.35
CA SER A 108 11.27 5.06 10.73
C SER A 108 10.44 4.25 11.70
N PHE A 109 11.06 3.79 12.78
CA PHE A 109 10.36 3.13 13.88
C PHE A 109 9.84 4.17 14.88
N LYS A 110 8.56 4.08 15.25
CA LYS A 110 7.89 5.07 16.10
C LYS A 110 7.13 4.40 17.25
N GLU A 111 7.13 5.06 18.39
CA GLU A 111 6.31 4.64 19.55
C GLU A 111 4.84 5.05 19.40
N ARG A 112 4.60 6.19 18.72
CA ARG A 112 3.26 6.73 18.47
C ARG A 112 2.82 6.47 17.03
N ARG A 113 1.51 6.24 16.86
CA ARG A 113 0.89 5.99 15.55
C ARG A 113 1.21 7.15 14.59
N PRO A 114 1.85 6.90 13.44
CA PRO A 114 2.13 7.95 12.47
C PRO A 114 0.86 8.39 11.76
N LYS A 115 0.87 9.63 11.26
CA LYS A 115 -0.14 10.13 10.32
C LYS A 115 0.00 9.41 8.97
N THR A 116 -1.09 9.28 8.22
CA THR A 116 -1.10 8.66 6.89
C THR A 116 -1.83 9.55 5.89
N THR A 117 -1.33 9.64 4.66
CA THR A 117 -1.77 10.67 3.70
C THR A 117 -3.27 10.63 3.40
N TRP A 118 -3.86 9.46 3.16
CA TRP A 118 -5.30 9.37 2.89
C TRP A 118 -6.17 9.61 4.13
N ASN A 119 -5.69 9.23 5.31
CA ASN A 119 -6.41 9.51 6.56
C ASN A 119 -6.40 11.01 6.88
N LEU A 120 -5.32 11.73 6.54
CA LEU A 120 -5.28 13.19 6.64
C LEU A 120 -6.23 13.85 5.63
N ALA A 121 -6.21 13.39 4.39
CA ALA A 121 -6.98 14.00 3.31
C ALA A 121 -8.50 13.78 3.45
N ALA A 122 -8.93 12.61 3.94
CA ALA A 122 -10.34 12.28 4.16
C ALA A 122 -10.48 11.29 5.32
N PRO A 123 -10.44 11.78 6.58
CA PRO A 123 -10.44 10.92 7.78
C PRO A 123 -11.72 10.10 7.95
N ASN A 124 -12.84 10.58 7.40
CA ASN A 124 -14.12 9.90 7.37
C ASN A 124 -14.21 8.77 6.32
N GLU A 125 -13.24 8.69 5.40
CA GLU A 125 -13.22 7.70 4.31
C GLU A 125 -12.11 6.65 4.47
N TYR A 126 -10.94 7.06 4.97
CA TYR A 126 -9.76 6.21 5.02
C TYR A 126 -9.21 6.11 6.43
N GLY A 127 -9.35 4.93 7.04
CA GLY A 127 -8.78 4.62 8.35
C GLY A 127 -7.32 4.20 8.29
N PHE A 128 -6.66 4.18 9.47
CA PHE A 128 -5.25 3.77 9.60
C PHE A 128 -5.00 2.32 9.16
N TYR A 129 -5.84 1.38 9.63
CA TYR A 129 -5.66 -0.06 9.39
C TYR A 129 -5.98 -0.45 7.95
N ALA A 130 -7.11 0.01 7.42
CA ALA A 130 -7.53 -0.19 6.02
C ALA A 130 -7.44 -1.65 5.53
N ASN A 131 -7.84 -2.60 6.37
CA ASN A 131 -7.99 -4.01 5.97
C ASN A 131 -9.11 -4.12 4.93
N VAL A 132 -8.91 -4.96 3.93
CA VAL A 132 -9.98 -5.25 2.95
C VAL A 132 -11.12 -5.95 3.68
N ASN A 133 -12.30 -5.33 3.68
CA ASN A 133 -13.47 -5.85 4.36
C ASN A 133 -14.73 -5.63 3.49
N PRO A 134 -15.38 -6.69 2.98
CA PRO A 134 -16.56 -6.57 2.14
C PRO A 134 -17.83 -6.12 2.90
N THR A 135 -17.83 -6.16 4.24
CA THR A 135 -18.98 -5.77 5.07
C THR A 135 -18.92 -4.32 5.55
N VAL A 136 -17.83 -3.61 5.28
CA VAL A 136 -17.65 -2.21 5.63
C VAL A 136 -17.50 -1.41 4.35
N ASP A 137 -18.57 -0.72 3.99
CA ASP A 137 -18.61 0.08 2.78
C ASP A 137 -17.78 1.37 2.91
N HIS A 138 -17.29 1.86 1.78
CA HIS A 138 -16.77 3.21 1.71
C HIS A 138 -17.96 4.19 1.71
N PRO A 139 -17.85 5.41 2.28
CA PRO A 139 -18.97 6.37 2.33
C PRO A 139 -19.61 6.75 0.97
N ARG A 140 -19.00 6.34 -0.14
CA ARG A 140 -19.41 6.70 -1.51
C ARG A 140 -19.66 5.49 -2.41
N TRP A 141 -19.32 4.28 -1.98
CA TRP A 141 -19.53 3.06 -2.77
C TRP A 141 -19.42 1.81 -1.90
N SER A 142 -20.13 0.75 -2.31
CA SER A 142 -20.00 -0.54 -1.62
C SER A 142 -18.66 -1.23 -1.90
N GLN A 143 -18.09 -1.86 -0.87
CA GLN A 143 -16.88 -2.68 -0.94
C GLN A 143 -17.19 -4.17 -1.16
N ALA A 144 -18.46 -4.57 -1.20
CA ALA A 144 -18.88 -5.97 -1.31
C ALA A 144 -18.46 -6.64 -2.64
N ARG A 145 -18.24 -5.86 -3.71
CA ARG A 145 -17.84 -6.39 -5.02
C ARG A 145 -16.71 -5.57 -5.65
N GLU A 146 -15.76 -6.26 -6.27
CA GLU A 146 -14.61 -5.67 -6.96
C GLU A 146 -14.60 -6.01 -8.45
N ARG A 147 -13.84 -5.25 -9.24
CA ARG A 147 -13.59 -5.54 -10.65
C ARG A 147 -12.15 -6.01 -10.82
N ARG A 148 -11.97 -7.26 -11.23
CA ARG A 148 -10.66 -7.82 -11.53
C ARG A 148 -10.05 -7.11 -12.73
N ILE A 149 -8.79 -6.68 -12.61
CA ILE A 149 -8.07 -6.09 -13.74
C ILE A 149 -7.59 -7.23 -14.64
N GLY A 150 -7.79 -7.07 -15.95
CA GLY A 150 -7.43 -8.09 -16.95
C GLY A 150 -8.57 -9.03 -17.37
N SER A 151 -9.75 -8.96 -16.75
CA SER A 151 -10.91 -9.79 -17.15
C SER A 151 -11.70 -9.24 -18.34
N GLY A 152 -11.30 -8.11 -18.92
CA GLY A 152 -11.99 -7.42 -20.02
C GLY A 152 -12.86 -6.25 -19.56
N LEU A 153 -13.19 -5.33 -20.49
CA LEU A 153 -13.92 -4.08 -20.19
C LEU A 153 -15.34 -4.33 -19.65
N PHE A 154 -15.99 -5.38 -20.17
CA PHE A 154 -17.37 -5.78 -19.87
C PHE A 154 -17.47 -6.88 -18.80
N ALA A 155 -16.36 -7.21 -18.15
CA ALA A 155 -16.37 -8.23 -17.12
C ALA A 155 -17.25 -7.83 -15.93
N ALA A 156 -18.09 -8.77 -15.49
CA ALA A 156 -18.86 -8.62 -14.27
C ALA A 156 -17.94 -8.45 -13.05
N LYS A 157 -18.42 -7.72 -12.04
CA LYS A 157 -17.74 -7.64 -10.74
C LYS A 157 -17.81 -8.99 -10.03
N GLN A 158 -16.76 -9.35 -9.31
CA GLN A 158 -16.74 -10.52 -8.42
C GLN A 158 -16.92 -10.08 -6.96
N PRO A 159 -17.40 -10.96 -6.05
CA PRO A 159 -17.41 -10.67 -4.62
C PRO A 159 -16.00 -10.35 -4.11
N THR A 160 -15.90 -9.34 -3.25
CA THR A 160 -14.66 -9.03 -2.53
C THR A 160 -14.51 -10.01 -1.37
N LEU A 161 -13.30 -10.55 -1.19
CA LEU A 161 -13.02 -11.50 -0.11
C LEU A 161 -12.45 -10.78 1.12
N MET A 162 -12.79 -11.26 2.31
CA MET A 162 -12.29 -10.72 3.57
C MET A 162 -10.76 -10.82 3.59
N PHE A 163 -10.07 -9.75 4.01
CA PHE A 163 -8.60 -9.66 3.97
C PHE A 163 -7.98 -9.94 2.59
N ASN A 164 -8.75 -9.73 1.51
CA ASN A 164 -8.31 -9.92 0.12
C ASN A 164 -7.80 -11.34 -0.21
N GLY A 165 -8.27 -12.33 0.55
CA GLY A 165 -7.92 -13.74 0.42
C GLY A 165 -9.09 -14.57 -0.03
#